data_AF-A0A7J3U601-F1
#
_entry.id   AF-A0A7J3U601-F1
#
_cell.length_a   1.000
_cell.length_b   1.000
_cell.length_c   1.000
_cell.angle_alpha   90.00
_cell.angle_beta   90.00
_cell.angle_gamma   90.00
#
_symmetry.space_group_name_H-M   'P 1'
#
loop_
_entity.id
_entity.type
_entity.pdbx_description
1 polymer ?
#
loop_
_entity_poly.entity_id
_entity_poly.type
_entity_poly.pdbx_seq_one_letter_code
_entity_poly.pdbx_strand_id
1 'polypeptide(L)' 'LVLDEVNMAVSKGLERIDDVLVVVGRRGETNIILTGRNAPQEFVDAADLVTEMKKVKHPFDKGIKGREGLEY' A
#
# COMPACT_ATOMS: atom_id res chain seq x y z
N LEU A 1 6.74 6.95 8.98
CA LEU A 1 5.80 7.57 8.03
C LEU A 1 4.96 6.48 7.39
N VAL A 2 3.63 6.61 7.41
CA VAL A 2 2.74 5.66 6.74
C VAL A 2 2.15 6.37 5.52
N LEU A 3 2.38 5.79 4.34
CA LEU A 3 1.80 6.23 3.08
C LEU A 3 0.69 5.24 2.73
N ASP A 4 -0.50 5.54 3.27
CA ASP A 4 -1.65 4.65 3.13
C ASP A 4 -2.23 4.71 1.70
N GLU A 5 -2.54 3.55 1.12
CA GLU A 5 -3.07 3.38 -0.24
C GLU A 5 -2.21 3.95 -1.39
N VAL A 6 -0.94 4.27 -1.12
CA VAL A 6 -0.01 4.83 -2.12
C VAL A 6 0.24 3.87 -3.29
N ASN A 7 0.22 2.56 -3.04
CA ASN A 7 0.35 1.54 -4.09
C ASN A 7 -0.76 1.69 -5.14
N MET A 8 -1.99 1.92 -4.67
CA MET A 8 -3.13 2.14 -5.54
C MET A 8 -3.09 3.51 -6.20
N ALA A 9 -2.64 4.55 -5.50
CA ALA A 9 -2.50 5.89 -6.08
C ALA A 9 -1.54 5.87 -7.28
N VAL A 10 -0.36 5.26 -7.13
CA VAL A 10 0.62 5.17 -8.22
C VAL A 10 0.17 4.24 -9.33
N SER A 11 -0.36 3.05 -9.02
CA SER A 11 -0.83 2.12 -10.06
C SER A 11 -2.01 2.66 -10.88
N LYS A 12 -2.78 3.61 -10.34
CA LYS A 12 -3.84 4.34 -11.08
C LYS A 12 -3.37 5.62 -11.75
N GLY A 13 -2.08 5.97 -11.64
CA GLY A 13 -1.52 7.21 -12.20
C GLY A 13 -2.00 8.49 -11.50
N LEU A 14 -2.50 8.38 -10.26
CA LEU A 14 -2.86 9.55 -9.44
C LEU A 14 -1.62 10.23 -8.87
N GLU A 15 -0.54 9.46 -8.67
CA GLU A 15 0.75 9.94 -8.20
C GLU A 15 1.87 9.38 -9.06
N ARG A 16 2.97 10.14 -9.20
CA ARG A 16 4.14 9.68 -9.96
C ARG A 16 5.02 8.81 -9.06
N ILE A 17 5.47 7.69 -9.61
CA ILE A 17 6.33 6.74 -8.89
C ILE A 17 7.63 7.37 -8.41
N ASP A 18 8.25 8.20 -9.26
CA ASP A 18 9.52 8.88 -8.97
C ASP A 18 9.42 9.81 -7.77
N ASP A 19 8.28 10.51 -7.63
CA ASP A 19 8.07 11.45 -6.50
C ASP A 19 8.04 10.69 -5.17
N VAL A 20 7.39 9.51 -5.15
CA VAL A 20 7.35 8.65 -3.96
C VAL A 20 8.73 8.06 -3.66
N LEU A 21 9.44 7.55 -4.67
CA LEU A 21 10.77 6.97 -4.50
C LEU A 21 11.81 7.99 -4.01
N VAL A 22 11.71 9.25 -4.42
CA VAL A 22 12.57 10.33 -3.89
C VAL A 22 12.37 10.51 -2.38
N VAL A 23 11.14 10.46 -1.89
CA VAL A 23 10.86 10.54 -0.44
C VAL A 23 11.43 9.31 0.27
N VAL A 24 11.23 8.11 -0.29
CA VAL A 24 11.77 6.86 0.27
C VAL A 24 13.30 6.88 0.35
N GLY A 25 13.97 7.41 -0.69
CA GLY A 25 15.42 7.54 -0.72
C GLY A 25 15.99 8.55 0.28
N ARG A 26 15.17 9.51 0.75
CA ARG A 26 15.57 10.56 1.70
C ARG A 26 15.12 10.28 3.15
N ARG A 27 14.67 9.06 3.44
CA ARG A 27 14.04 8.69 4.72
C ARG A 27 14.94 8.80 5.95
N GLY A 28 16.26 8.74 5.78
CA GLY A 28 17.20 8.68 6.90
C GLY A 28 16.89 7.50 7.81
N GLU A 29 16.77 7.75 9.11
CA GLU A 29 16.39 6.72 10.11
C GLU A 29 14.88 6.44 10.18
N THR A 30 14.06 7.15 9.38
CA THR A 30 12.61 7.00 9.43
C THR A 30 12.16 5.72 8.73
N ASN A 31 11.44 4.87 9.46
CA ASN A 31 10.71 3.76 8.85
C ASN A 31 9.53 4.27 8.01
N ILE A 32 9.42 3.79 6.77
CA ILE A 32 8.32 4.11 5.86
C ILE A 32 7.52 2.85 5.56
N ILE A 33 6.20 2.94 5.67
CA ILE A 33 5.27 1.84 5.36
C ILE A 33 4.41 2.28 4.18
N LEU A 34 4.46 1.51 3.09
CA LEU A 34 3.63 1.70 1.90
C LEU A 34 2.51 0.65 1.91
N THR A 35 1.25 1.08 1.85
CA THR A 35 0.10 0.16 1.84
C THR A 35 -0.72 0.28 0.55
N GLY A 36 -1.68 -0.62 0.40
CA GLY A 36 -2.60 -0.68 -0.73
C GLY A 36 -2.30 -1.82 -1.69
N ARG A 37 -3.23 -2.06 -2.60
CA ARG A 37 -3.16 -3.13 -3.60
C ARG A 37 -2.32 -2.71 -4.80
N ASN A 38 -1.86 -3.69 -5.57
CA ASN A 38 -1.12 -3.50 -6.83
C ASN A 38 0.14 -2.64 -6.66
N ALA A 39 0.99 -3.00 -5.69
CA ALA A 39 2.29 -2.35 -5.53
C ALA A 39 3.09 -2.42 -6.84
N PRO A 40 3.55 -1.28 -7.39
CA PRO A 40 4.49 -1.27 -8.52
C PRO A 40 5.75 -2.09 -8.20
N GLN A 41 6.36 -2.69 -9.22
CA GLN A 41 7.54 -3.53 -9.03
C GLN A 41 8.70 -2.75 -8.41
N GLU A 42 8.84 -1.47 -8.77
CA GLU A 42 9.87 -0.58 -8.26
C GLU A 42 9.73 -0.32 -6.75
N PHE A 43 8.50 -0.36 -6.20
CA PHE A 43 8.30 -0.28 -4.76
C PHE A 43 8.72 -1.57 -4.06
N VAL A 44 8.43 -2.72 -4.67
CA VAL A 44 8.84 -4.03 -4.16
C VAL A 44 10.36 -4.14 -4.15
N ASP A 45 11.01 -3.71 -5.23
CA ASP A 45 12.47 -3.77 -5.38
C ASP A 45 13.21 -2.81 -4.42
N ALA A 46 12.60 -1.66 -4.11
CA ALA A 46 13.18 -0.67 -3.18
C ALA A 46 12.92 -1.00 -1.70
N ALA A 47 12.01 -1.92 -1.39
CA ALA A 47 11.59 -2.21 -0.03
C ALA A 47 12.51 -3.21 0.68
N ASP A 48 12.87 -2.90 1.92
CA ASP A 48 13.64 -3.81 2.78
C ASP A 48 12.81 -5.03 3.22
N LEU A 49 11.48 -4.89 3.27
CA LEU A 49 10.52 -5.94 3.64
C LEU A 49 9.24 -5.78 2.82
N VAL A 50 8.74 -6.90 2.26
CA VAL A 50 7.49 -6.94 1.50
C VAL A 50 6.58 -8.03 2.07
N THR A 51 5.32 -7.69 2.34
CA THR A 51 4.28 -8.63 2.78
C THR A 51 3.09 -8.56 1.83
N GLU A 52 2.66 -9.72 1.32
CA GLU A 52 1.51 -9.84 0.43
C GLU A 52 0.27 -10.39 1.17
N MET A 53 -0.76 -9.56 1.31
CA MET A 53 -2.04 -9.99 1.90
C MET A 53 -2.94 -10.60 0.82
N LYS A 54 -3.06 -11.93 0.81
CA LYS A 54 -3.96 -12.66 -0.11
C LYS A 54 -5.34 -12.84 0.51
N LYS A 55 -6.39 -12.43 -0.21
CA LYS A 55 -7.78 -12.66 0.20
C LYS A 55 -8.16 -14.13 0.04
N VAL A 56 -7.93 -14.94 1.08
CA VAL A 56 -8.34 -16.36 1.13
C VAL A 56 -9.86 -16.50 1.34
N LYS A 57 -10.45 -15.65 2.19
CA LYS A 57 -11.89 -15.56 2.44
C LYS A 57 -12.24 -14.19 3.01
N HIS A 58 -13.40 -13.64 2.68
CA HIS A 58 -13.88 -12.37 3.25
C HIS A 58 -15.39 -12.40 3.51
N PRO A 59 -15.92 -11.79 4.60
CA PRO A 59 -17.37 -11.69 4.85
C PRO A 59 -18.15 -11.06 3.69
N PHE A 60 -17.53 -10.10 3.00
CA PHE A 60 -18.06 -9.49 1.78
C PHE A 60 -18.40 -10.51 0.68
N ASP A 61 -17.67 -11.63 0.58
CA ASP A 61 -17.95 -12.69 -0.40
C ASP A 61 -19.30 -13.38 -0.12
N LYS A 62 -19.86 -13.23 1.08
CA LYS A 62 -21.20 -13.69 1.49
C LYS A 62 -22.24 -12.56 1.47
N GLY A 63 -21.92 -11.40 0.90
CA GLY A 63 -22.80 -10.23 0.85
C GLY A 63 -22.88 -9.43 2.16
N ILE A 64 -22.05 -9.75 3.16
CA ILE A 64 -21.97 -8.98 4.41
C ILE A 64 -21.21 -7.70 4.13
N LYS A 65 -21.87 -6.55 4.29
CA LYS A 65 -21.25 -5.22 4.11
C LYS A 65 -20.34 -4.88 5.29
N GLY A 66 -19.49 -3.88 5.08
CA GLY A 66 -18.62 -3.34 6.11
C GLY A 66 -19.38 -2.82 7.31
N ARG A 67 -18.70 -2.88 8.45
CA ARG A 67 -19.22 -2.48 9.77
C ARG A 67 -18.34 -1.40 10.35
N GLU A 68 -18.98 -0.42 10.95
CA GLU A 68 -18.30 0.63 11.72
C GLU A 68 -17.44 0.01 12.84
N GLY A 69 -16.23 0.51 13.01
CA GLY A 69 -15.24 0.03 13.98
C GLY A 69 -14.52 -1.26 13.59
N LEU A 70 -14.81 -1.82 12.41
CA LEU A 70 -14.13 -3.00 11.86
C LEU A 70 -13.54 -2.74 10.47
N GLU A 71 -14.36 -2.26 9.54
CA GLU A 71 -13.95 -2.00 8.16
C GLU A 71 -13.86 -0.49 7.83
N TYR A 72 -14.53 0.36 8.62
CA TYR A 72 -14.44 1.81 8.54
C TYR A 72 -14.80 2.47 9.88
#